data_AF-A0AB36ZQD1-F1
#
_entry.id   AF-A0AB36ZQD1-F1
#
_cell.length_a   1.000
_cell.length_b   1.000
_cell.length_c   1.000
_cell.angle_alpha   90.00
_cell.angle_beta   90.00
_cell.angle_gamma   90.00
#
_symmetry.space_group_name_H-M   'P 1'
#
loop_
_entity.id
_entity.type
_entity.pdbx_description
1 polymer ?
#
loop_
_entity_poly.entity_id
_entity_poly.type
_entity_poly.pdbx_seq_one_letter_code
_entity_poly.pdbx_strand_id
1 'polypeptide(L)'
;MLLQKEQSLVTDPEPSERQFRSATGYGCPDTADCDTDSYGFAAQVYGAAWQFQRYRNPDSSFDWYPVGAAGDVRYSPDESCGTASVTIANAATAGLYYYTPYQPNAAALANLYGDGDDCSAYGNRNFWRIFSTWFGDPRG
;
A
#
# COMPACT_ATOMS: atom_id res chain seq x y z
N MET A 1 -1.69 -9.56 -3.46
CA MET A 1 -1.76 -8.13 -3.86
C MET A 1 -0.42 -7.44 -3.83
N LEU A 2 0.33 -7.42 -2.72
CA LEU A 2 1.65 -6.76 -2.67
C LEU A 2 2.60 -7.24 -3.78
N LEU A 3 2.69 -8.55 -4.03
CA LEU A 3 3.48 -9.13 -5.13
C LEU A 3 3.22 -8.48 -6.49
N GLN A 4 1.95 -8.19 -6.77
CA GLN A 4 1.56 -7.58 -8.04
C GLN A 4 1.78 -6.07 -8.03
N LYS A 5 1.44 -5.39 -6.94
CA LYS A 5 1.57 -3.94 -6.83
C LYS A 5 3.04 -3.49 -6.85
N GLU A 6 3.93 -4.29 -6.26
CA GLU A 6 5.35 -3.94 -6.11
C GLU A 6 6.21 -4.41 -7.28
N GLN A 7 5.97 -5.62 -7.79
CA GLN A 7 6.89 -6.26 -8.74
C GLN A 7 6.18 -6.89 -9.95
N SER A 8 4.86 -6.71 -10.11
CA SER A 8 4.06 -7.32 -11.19
C SER A 8 4.20 -8.84 -11.32
N LEU A 9 4.61 -9.52 -10.25
CA LEU A 9 5.05 -10.92 -10.25
C LEU A 9 3.98 -11.93 -10.68
N VAL A 10 2.70 -11.56 -10.65
CA VAL A 10 1.60 -12.48 -11.02
C VAL A 10 1.33 -12.42 -12.52
N THR A 11 1.53 -11.26 -13.15
CA THR A 11 1.23 -11.05 -14.57
C THR A 11 2.44 -11.08 -15.48
N ASP A 12 3.65 -10.91 -14.92
CA ASP A 12 4.89 -10.99 -15.67
C ASP A 12 5.20 -12.46 -16.01
N PRO A 13 5.25 -12.84 -17.31
CA PRO A 13 5.57 -14.21 -17.70
C PRO A 13 7.05 -14.55 -17.52
N GLU A 14 7.93 -13.55 -17.41
CA GLU A 14 9.38 -13.71 -17.35
C GLU A 14 10.00 -12.88 -16.20
N PRO A 15 9.58 -13.14 -14.93
CA PRO A 15 10.02 -12.35 -13.79
C PRO A 15 11.53 -12.50 -13.55
N SER A 16 12.20 -11.36 -13.41
CA SER A 16 13.62 -11.28 -13.09
C SER A 16 13.92 -11.72 -11.65
N GLU A 17 15.16 -12.12 -11.39
CA GLU A 17 15.65 -12.42 -10.03
C GLU A 17 15.43 -11.24 -9.08
N ARG A 18 15.58 -10.00 -9.57
CA ARG A 18 15.34 -8.79 -8.78
C ARG A 18 13.89 -8.73 -8.27
N GLN A 19 12.91 -9.08 -9.11
CA GLN A 19 11.50 -9.09 -8.69
C GLN A 19 11.27 -10.09 -7.57
N PHE A 20 11.90 -11.28 -7.59
CA PHE A 20 11.80 -12.21 -6.47
C PHE A 20 12.56 -11.76 -5.22
N ARG A 21 13.71 -11.10 -5.40
CA ARG A 21 14.55 -10.59 -4.31
C ARG A 21 13.83 -9.55 -3.46
N SER A 22 13.03 -8.67 -4.08
CA SER A 22 12.27 -7.60 -3.42
C SER A 22 10.76 -7.70 -3.69
N ALA A 23 10.23 -8.94 -3.66
CA ALA A 23 8.88 -9.30 -4.09
C ALA A 23 7.73 -8.47 -3.51
N THR A 24 7.86 -7.99 -2.28
CA THR A 24 6.81 -7.21 -1.57
C THR A 24 7.29 -5.83 -1.16
N GLY A 25 8.51 -5.43 -1.55
CA GLY A 25 9.15 -4.19 -1.10
C GLY A 25 9.42 -4.15 0.41
N TYR A 26 9.31 -5.27 1.14
CA TYR A 26 9.59 -5.29 2.57
C TYR A 26 11.07 -5.01 2.83
N GLY A 27 11.36 -4.13 3.78
CA GLY A 27 12.72 -3.72 4.09
C GLY A 27 13.37 -2.80 3.03
N CYS A 28 12.60 -2.26 2.08
CA CYS A 28 13.09 -1.34 1.04
C CYS A 28 12.54 0.08 1.25
N PRO A 29 13.21 0.95 2.04
CA PRO A 29 12.79 2.34 2.19
C PRO A 29 13.06 3.15 0.92
N ASP A 30 12.26 4.19 0.66
CA ASP A 30 12.44 5.04 -0.52
C ASP A 30 13.74 5.90 -0.49
N THR A 31 14.34 6.08 0.69
CA THR A 31 15.49 6.98 0.93
C THR A 31 16.80 6.26 1.22
N ALA A 32 16.81 4.92 1.21
CA ALA A 32 18.00 4.13 1.48
C ALA A 32 17.95 2.78 0.74
N ASP A 33 19.08 2.07 0.72
CA ASP A 33 19.13 0.73 0.16
C ASP A 33 18.23 -0.22 0.95
N CYS A 34 17.70 -1.24 0.26
CA CYS A 34 16.95 -2.29 0.93
C CYS A 34 17.82 -3.04 1.94
N ASP A 35 17.24 -3.41 3.07
CA ASP A 35 17.80 -4.33 4.04
C ASP A 35 18.13 -5.68 3.39
N THR A 36 19.41 -6.06 3.47
CA THR A 36 19.92 -7.29 2.87
C THR A 36 19.33 -8.54 3.50
N ASP A 37 18.98 -8.48 4.79
CA ASP A 37 18.40 -9.61 5.52
C ASP A 37 16.95 -9.89 5.09
N SER A 38 16.32 -8.90 4.44
CA SER A 38 14.98 -9.00 3.92
C SER A 38 14.93 -9.57 2.49
N TYR A 39 16.07 -9.87 1.86
CA TYR A 39 16.09 -10.36 0.48
C TYR A 39 15.61 -11.80 0.29
N GLY A 40 14.99 -12.02 -0.87
CA GLY A 40 14.52 -13.33 -1.31
C GLY A 40 13.02 -13.50 -1.07
N PHE A 41 12.38 -14.27 -1.94
CA PHE A 41 10.92 -14.36 -1.99
C PHE A 41 10.28 -14.76 -0.65
N ALA A 42 10.86 -15.76 0.04
CA ALA A 42 10.33 -16.22 1.33
C ALA A 42 10.46 -15.16 2.42
N ALA A 43 11.61 -14.48 2.52
CA ALA A 43 11.83 -13.40 3.48
C ALA A 43 10.89 -12.20 3.20
N GLN A 44 10.71 -11.85 1.92
CA GLN A 44 9.79 -10.79 1.49
C GLN A 44 8.33 -11.10 1.85
N VAL A 45 7.85 -12.31 1.58
CA VAL A 45 6.47 -12.71 1.91
C VAL A 45 6.27 -12.80 3.41
N TYR A 46 7.22 -13.40 4.14
CA TYR A 46 7.16 -13.51 5.59
C TYR A 46 7.20 -12.13 6.28
N GLY A 47 8.15 -11.29 5.90
CA GLY A 47 8.34 -9.96 6.46
C GLY A 47 7.15 -9.04 6.21
N ALA A 48 6.59 -9.05 4.99
CA ALA A 48 5.35 -8.34 4.70
C ALA A 48 4.19 -8.86 5.56
N ALA A 49 4.01 -10.18 5.69
CA ALA A 49 2.97 -10.74 6.53
C ALA A 49 3.15 -10.34 8.01
N TRP A 50 4.38 -10.42 8.54
CA TRP A 50 4.73 -9.99 9.88
C TRP A 50 4.42 -8.50 10.09
N GLN A 51 4.75 -7.65 9.13
CA GLN A 51 4.48 -6.21 9.20
C GLN A 51 2.97 -5.91 9.28
N PHE A 52 2.14 -6.62 8.50
CA PHE A 52 0.69 -6.49 8.59
C PHE A 52 0.13 -7.03 9.91
N GLN A 53 0.75 -8.04 10.52
CA GLN A 53 0.41 -8.46 11.89
C GLN A 53 0.79 -7.39 12.92
N ARG A 54 1.92 -6.69 12.71
CA ARG A 54 2.32 -5.56 13.56
C ARG A 54 1.32 -4.41 13.45
N TYR A 55 0.84 -4.06 12.26
CA TYR A 55 -0.14 -2.99 12.05
C TYR A 55 -1.48 -3.21 12.78
N ARG A 56 -1.87 -4.47 13.00
CA ARG A 56 -3.09 -4.79 13.77
C ARG A 56 -2.83 -4.98 15.27
N ASN A 57 -1.59 -4.88 15.72
CA ASN A 57 -1.27 -5.04 17.13
C ASN A 57 -1.57 -3.72 17.86
N PRO A 58 -2.50 -3.71 18.84
CA PRO A 58 -2.85 -2.50 19.59
C PRO A 58 -1.69 -1.95 20.43
N ASP A 59 -0.70 -2.78 20.77
CA ASP A 59 0.50 -2.35 21.52
C ASP A 59 1.62 -1.85 20.59
N SER A 60 1.37 -1.77 19.28
CA SER A 60 2.33 -1.24 18.33
C SER A 60 2.29 0.29 18.24
N SER A 61 3.33 0.88 17.66
CA SER A 61 3.39 2.31 17.35
C SER A 61 2.53 2.72 16.14
N PHE A 62 1.72 1.83 15.58
CA PHE A 62 0.84 2.09 14.44
C PHE A 62 -0.59 2.31 14.96
N ASP A 63 -0.82 3.49 15.52
CA ASP A 63 -2.06 3.86 16.23
C ASP A 63 -2.75 5.11 15.63
N TRP A 64 -2.20 5.69 14.57
CA TRP A 64 -2.68 6.96 14.00
C TRP A 64 -3.89 6.85 13.06
N TYR A 65 -4.31 5.64 12.66
CA TYR A 65 -5.52 5.43 11.86
C TYR A 65 -6.57 4.64 12.64
N PRO A 66 -7.69 5.27 13.06
CA PRO A 66 -8.67 4.62 13.90
C PRO A 66 -9.54 3.64 13.09
N VAL A 67 -9.59 2.38 13.51
CA VAL A 67 -10.48 1.38 12.92
C VAL A 67 -11.91 1.61 13.41
N GLY A 68 -12.86 1.66 12.48
CA GLY A 68 -14.29 1.85 12.75
C GLY A 68 -14.71 3.31 12.92
N ALA A 69 -13.79 4.26 12.82
CA ALA A 69 -14.08 5.69 12.90
C ALA A 69 -13.54 6.45 11.68
N ALA A 70 -14.07 7.65 11.48
CA ALA A 70 -13.59 8.58 10.49
C ALA A 70 -12.28 9.23 10.98
N GLY A 71 -11.27 9.28 10.12
CA GLY A 71 -10.01 9.97 10.38
C GLY A 71 -9.54 10.71 9.13
N ASP A 72 -8.83 11.82 9.32
CA ASP A 72 -8.30 12.57 8.19
C ASP A 72 -7.07 11.87 7.62
N VAL A 73 -7.13 11.57 6.32
CA VAL A 73 -6.01 11.00 5.57
C VAL A 73 -5.50 12.05 4.59
N ARG A 74 -4.19 12.25 4.54
CA ARG A 74 -3.54 13.18 3.59
C ARG A 74 -3.61 12.65 2.17
N TYR A 75 -3.62 13.57 1.20
CA TYR A 75 -3.49 13.21 -0.21
C TYR A 75 -2.02 13.00 -0.64
N SER A 76 -1.09 13.70 0.02
CA SER A 76 0.34 13.74 -0.34
C SER A 76 1.19 13.97 0.92
N PRO A 77 2.50 13.64 0.88
CA PRO A 77 3.47 14.11 1.87
C PRO A 77 3.50 15.65 1.97
N ASP A 78 3.20 16.35 0.88
CA ASP A 78 3.04 17.80 0.88
C ASP A 78 1.73 18.19 1.60
N GLU A 79 1.86 18.87 2.73
CA GLU A 79 0.73 19.28 3.56
C GLU A 79 -0.20 20.27 2.85
N SER A 80 0.30 21.02 1.85
CA SER A 80 -0.50 21.97 1.08
C SER A 80 -1.57 21.29 0.21
N CYS A 81 -1.40 20.00 -0.09
CA CYS A 81 -2.38 19.21 -0.81
C CYS A 81 -3.64 18.90 0.02
N GLY A 82 -3.57 19.05 1.34
CA GLY A 82 -4.70 18.87 2.25
C GLY A 82 -5.04 17.41 2.58
N THR A 83 -6.20 17.24 3.19
CA THR A 83 -6.72 15.97 3.72
C THR A 83 -8.20 15.81 3.39
N ALA A 84 -8.72 14.60 3.52
CA ALA A 84 -10.15 14.36 3.65
C ALA A 84 -10.43 13.21 4.62
N SER A 85 -11.65 13.19 5.14
CA SER A 85 -12.07 12.19 6.11
C SER A 85 -12.34 10.85 5.41
N VAL A 86 -11.74 9.78 5.93
CA VAL A 86 -11.92 8.40 5.48
C VAL A 86 -12.35 7.54 6.67
N THR A 87 -13.43 6.79 6.50
CA THR A 87 -13.84 5.78 7.49
C THR A 87 -13.11 4.47 7.20
N ILE A 88 -12.16 4.13 8.05
CA ILE A 88 -11.37 2.89 7.92
C ILE A 88 -12.12 1.75 8.62
N ALA A 89 -12.87 0.97 7.86
CA ALA A 89 -13.84 0.03 8.42
C ALA A 89 -13.23 -1.18 9.17
N ASN A 90 -12.01 -1.58 8.85
CA ASN A 90 -11.38 -2.77 9.44
C ASN A 90 -9.84 -2.68 9.47
N ALA A 91 -9.23 -3.59 10.22
CA ALA A 91 -7.77 -3.65 10.39
C ALA A 91 -7.01 -3.94 9.08
N ALA A 92 -7.61 -4.62 8.10
CA ALA A 92 -6.96 -4.86 6.81
C ALA A 92 -6.82 -3.56 6.03
N THR A 93 -7.86 -2.74 5.97
CA THR A 93 -7.82 -1.41 5.35
C THR A 93 -6.89 -0.47 6.12
N ALA A 94 -6.88 -0.52 7.46
CA ALA A 94 -5.92 0.24 8.26
C ALA A 94 -4.47 -0.15 7.89
N GLY A 95 -4.18 -1.45 7.74
CA GLY A 95 -2.88 -1.95 7.31
C GLY A 95 -2.43 -1.38 5.95
N LEU A 96 -3.35 -1.16 5.01
CA LEU A 96 -3.03 -0.53 3.72
C LEU A 96 -2.66 0.95 3.87
N TYR A 97 -3.36 1.67 4.75
CA TYR A 97 -3.00 3.05 5.07
C TYR A 97 -1.71 3.14 5.89
N TYR A 98 -1.40 2.18 6.76
CA TYR A 98 -0.08 2.14 7.41
C TYR A 98 1.05 1.83 6.41
N TYR A 99 0.78 1.01 5.40
CA TYR A 99 1.75 0.69 4.35
C TYR A 99 1.95 1.85 3.36
N THR A 100 0.87 2.52 2.96
CA THR A 100 0.88 3.68 2.06
C THR A 100 -0.01 4.79 2.65
N PRO A 101 0.54 5.74 3.42
CA PRO A 101 -0.23 6.66 4.29
C PRO A 101 -0.88 7.83 3.57
N TYR A 102 -1.36 7.61 2.34
CA TYR A 102 -2.03 8.63 1.54
C TYR A 102 -3.23 8.07 0.80
N GLN A 103 -4.32 8.83 0.75
CA GLN A 103 -5.49 8.53 -0.07
C GLN A 103 -5.37 9.18 -1.45
N PRO A 104 -5.93 8.60 -2.51
CA PRO A 104 -5.95 9.26 -3.81
C PRO A 104 -6.84 10.50 -3.78
N ASN A 105 -6.42 11.57 -4.44
CA ASN A 105 -7.24 12.75 -4.69
C ASN A 105 -8.13 12.56 -5.94
N ALA A 106 -8.93 13.57 -6.25
CA ALA A 106 -9.84 13.53 -7.40
C ALA A 106 -9.11 13.33 -8.73
N ALA A 107 -7.94 13.95 -8.93
CA ALA A 107 -7.13 13.80 -10.15
C ALA A 107 -6.63 12.35 -10.32
N ALA A 108 -6.07 11.76 -9.25
CA ALA A 108 -5.64 10.36 -9.25
C ALA A 108 -6.77 9.38 -9.55
N LEU A 109 -7.99 9.66 -9.07
CA LEU A 109 -9.18 8.83 -9.30
C LEU A 109 -9.76 9.00 -10.72
N ALA A 110 -9.67 10.19 -11.31
CA ALA A 110 -10.12 10.45 -12.68
C ALA A 110 -9.28 9.70 -13.73
N ASN A 111 -8.02 9.37 -13.41
CA ASN A 111 -7.11 8.64 -14.29
C ASN A 111 -6.52 7.39 -13.62
N LEU A 112 -7.31 6.32 -13.49
CA LEU A 112 -6.91 5.10 -12.77
C LEU A 112 -5.68 4.37 -13.35
N TYR A 113 -5.32 4.63 -14.60
CA TYR A 113 -4.21 3.96 -15.30
C TYR A 113 -3.03 4.88 -15.64
N GLY A 114 -3.16 6.18 -15.39
CA GLY A 114 -2.10 7.15 -15.64
C GLY A 114 -1.83 8.03 -14.43
N ASP A 115 -1.20 9.16 -14.74
CA ASP A 115 -0.78 10.16 -13.77
C ASP A 115 -1.92 11.13 -13.46
N GLY A 116 -1.92 11.63 -12.23
CA GLY A 116 -2.73 12.75 -11.80
C GLY A 116 -1.90 14.03 -11.72
N ASP A 117 -2.21 14.88 -10.75
CA ASP A 117 -1.49 16.12 -10.44
C ASP A 117 -0.40 15.93 -9.35
N ASP A 118 0.25 17.01 -8.95
CA ASP A 118 1.31 17.01 -7.93
C ASP A 118 0.85 16.53 -6.54
N CYS A 119 -0.46 16.49 -6.30
CA CYS A 119 -1.06 16.01 -5.05
C CYS A 119 -1.55 14.55 -5.12
N SER A 120 -1.29 13.86 -6.22
CA SER A 120 -1.80 12.52 -6.48
C SER A 120 -0.96 11.43 -5.80
N ALA A 121 -1.58 10.68 -4.89
CA ALA A 121 -1.02 9.43 -4.36
C ALA A 121 -1.64 8.19 -5.01
N TYR A 122 -0.78 7.21 -5.32
CA TYR A 122 -1.15 6.05 -6.13
C TYR A 122 -1.19 4.72 -5.37
N GLY A 123 -0.64 4.63 -4.16
CA GLY A 123 -0.50 3.36 -3.41
C GLY A 123 -1.83 2.65 -3.19
N ASN A 124 -2.72 3.26 -2.40
CA ASN A 124 -4.05 2.71 -2.12
C ASN A 124 -4.92 2.63 -3.39
N ARG A 125 -4.80 3.58 -4.32
CA ARG A 125 -5.49 3.56 -5.63
C ARG A 125 -5.13 2.30 -6.42
N ASN A 126 -3.85 2.04 -6.62
CA ASN A 126 -3.35 0.92 -7.41
C ASN A 126 -3.71 -0.40 -6.73
N PHE A 127 -3.63 -0.47 -5.40
CA PHE A 127 -4.10 -1.63 -4.65
C PHE A 127 -5.58 -1.91 -4.90
N TRP A 128 -6.44 -0.90 -4.72
CA TRP A 128 -7.89 -1.02 -4.95
C TRP A 128 -8.17 -1.44 -6.39
N ARG A 129 -7.54 -0.80 -7.38
CA ARG A 129 -7.70 -1.13 -8.80
C ARG A 129 -7.36 -2.59 -9.08
N ILE A 130 -6.19 -3.07 -8.64
CA ILE A 130 -5.77 -4.47 -8.83
C ILE A 130 -6.79 -5.42 -8.15
N PHE A 131 -7.27 -5.07 -6.96
CA PHE A 131 -8.29 -5.84 -6.25
C PHE A 131 -9.60 -5.94 -7.02
N SER A 132 -10.14 -4.80 -7.42
CA SER A 132 -11.38 -4.75 -8.17
C SER A 132 -11.29 -5.46 -9.52
N THR A 133 -10.14 -5.38 -10.20
CA THR A 133 -9.92 -6.13 -11.46
C THR A 133 -9.95 -7.64 -11.26
N TRP A 134 -9.39 -8.16 -10.16
CA TRP A 134 -9.29 -9.60 -9.94
C TRP A 134 -10.50 -10.21 -9.22
N PHE A 135 -11.13 -9.45 -8.33
CA PHE A 135 -12.13 -9.98 -7.40
C PHE A 135 -13.47 -9.23 -7.43
N GLY A 136 -13.59 -8.13 -8.19
CA GLY A 136 -14.81 -7.31 -8.23
C GLY A 136 -14.97 -6.37 -7.02
N ASP A 137 -16.21 -5.90 -6.78
CA ASP A 137 -16.50 -5.05 -5.63
C ASP A 137 -16.44 -5.88 -4.34
N PRO A 138 -15.57 -5.54 -3.36
CA PRO A 138 -15.50 -6.26 -2.08
C PRO A 138 -16.79 -6.17 -1.23
N ARG A 139 -17.78 -5.35 -1.63
CA ARG A 139 -19.06 -5.17 -0.93
C ARG A 139 -20.21 -6.01 -1.50
N GLY A 140 -20.02 -6.67 -2.65
CA GLY A 140 -21.07 -7.42 -3.36
C GLY A 140 -21.77 -6.63 -4.45
#